data_AF-A0A922S4A8-F1
#
_entry.id   AF-A0A922S4A8-F1
#
_cell.length_a   1.000
_cell.length_b   1.000
_cell.length_c   1.000
_cell.angle_alpha   90.00
_cell.angle_beta   90.00
_cell.angle_gamma   90.00
#
_symmetry.space_group_name_H-M   'P 1'
#
loop_
_entity.id
_entity.type
_entity.pdbx_description
1 polymer ?
#
loop_
_entity_poly.entity_id
_entity_poly.type
_entity_poly.pdbx_seq_one_letter_code
_entity_poly.pdbx_strand_id
1 'polypeptide(L)'
;MEDPSKSFKSEDNLGNLASWSTITQTTSQTITKRDRWKGKIDFLIACMGFSIGLGNVWRFPYLCYKNGGGAFLLPYFVSVIVAGVPLFLLEVALGQFMSKGAIAAWDICPLFRGIGCASTMINFLVNSYYTVILGWAFHFIFASFSKELPWAKCGHSWNTNSCIDAVVRTNLSNSTSLLRQHIFGADPASEYWE
;
A
#
# COMPACT_ATOMS: atom_id res chain seq x y z
N MET A 1 -22.35 45.78 68.64
CA MET A 1 -23.26 44.85 67.95
C MET A 1 -22.41 43.67 67.56
N GLU A 2 -22.67 42.54 68.20
CA GLU A 2 -21.86 41.32 68.25
C GLU A 2 -21.37 40.72 66.93
N ASP A 3 -20.18 40.10 67.02
CA ASP A 3 -19.75 38.87 66.33
C ASP A 3 -20.21 37.67 67.21
N PRO A 4 -20.61 36.46 66.72
CA PRO A 4 -19.63 35.48 66.20
C PRO A 4 -20.11 34.27 65.32
N SER A 5 -19.14 33.61 64.65
CA SER A 5 -19.07 32.15 64.32
C SER A 5 -19.91 31.61 63.13
N LYS A 6 -19.42 30.84 62.14
CA LYS A 6 -18.43 29.74 62.16
C LYS A 6 -17.76 29.49 60.79
N SER A 7 -16.43 29.35 60.83
CA SER A 7 -15.55 28.36 60.17
C SER A 7 -15.87 27.79 58.77
N PHE A 8 -14.95 28.01 57.82
CA PHE A 8 -14.38 26.90 57.04
C PHE A 8 -12.86 27.12 56.92
N LYS A 9 -12.11 26.13 57.41
CA LYS A 9 -10.66 26.09 57.51
C LYS A 9 -10.12 25.22 56.38
N SER A 10 -9.13 25.70 55.63
CA SER A 10 -8.12 24.93 54.87
C SER A 10 -7.32 25.96 54.08
N GLU A 11 -6.11 26.36 54.46
CA GLU A 11 -4.91 25.50 54.38
C GLU A 11 -5.03 24.54 53.22
N ASP A 12 -4.88 25.04 51.98
CA ASP A 12 -4.45 24.25 50.82
C ASP A 12 -4.09 25.18 49.66
N ASN A 13 -3.05 24.80 48.91
CA ASN A 13 -2.63 25.31 47.59
C ASN A 13 -1.36 26.18 47.48
N LEU A 14 -0.46 26.21 48.48
CA LEU A 14 0.95 26.50 48.19
C LEU A 14 1.75 25.26 47.73
N GLY A 15 1.17 24.06 47.83
CA GLY A 15 1.75 22.81 47.31
C GLY A 15 1.47 22.55 45.82
N ASN A 16 0.50 23.26 45.24
CA ASN A 16 0.06 23.02 43.86
C ASN A 16 1.01 23.68 42.84
N LEU A 17 1.61 24.83 43.16
CA LEU A 17 2.54 25.53 42.26
C LEU A 17 3.87 24.78 42.06
N ALA A 18 4.34 24.05 43.09
CA ALA A 18 5.48 23.13 42.97
C ALA A 18 5.14 21.86 42.17
N SER A 19 3.87 21.45 42.18
CA SER A 19 3.37 20.34 41.38
C SER A 19 3.31 20.70 39.90
N TRP A 20 2.77 21.87 39.52
CA TRP A 20 2.73 22.29 38.10
C TRP A 20 4.11 22.57 37.52
N SER A 21 5.09 23.05 38.30
CA SER A 21 6.48 23.18 37.84
C SER A 21 7.19 21.83 37.69
N THR A 22 6.88 20.86 38.55
CA THR A 22 7.37 19.47 38.44
C THR A 22 6.70 18.71 37.29
N ILE A 23 5.39 18.92 37.06
CA ILE A 23 4.64 18.35 35.93
C ILE A 23 5.10 18.98 34.61
N THR A 24 5.33 20.29 34.56
CA THR A 24 5.85 20.95 33.34
C THR A 24 7.30 20.58 33.04
N GLN A 25 8.15 20.34 34.06
CA GLN A 25 9.49 19.76 33.86
C GLN A 25 9.47 18.30 33.42
N THR A 26 8.56 17.48 33.97
CA THR A 26 8.41 16.06 33.58
C THR A 26 7.85 15.93 32.15
N THR A 27 6.98 16.86 31.72
CA THR A 27 6.40 16.86 30.36
C THR A 27 7.38 17.40 29.31
N SER A 28 8.40 18.19 29.71
CA SER A 28 9.40 18.73 28.76
C SER A 28 10.59 17.81 28.50
N GLN A 29 10.85 16.79 29.33
CA GLN A 29 11.94 15.81 29.09
C GLN A 29 11.50 14.53 28.39
N THR A 30 10.23 14.38 28.04
CA THR A 30 9.75 13.37 27.09
C THR A 30 9.73 13.92 25.67
N ILE A 31 10.80 14.60 25.23
CA ILE A 31 11.07 14.71 23.80
C ILE A 31 11.32 13.28 23.33
N THR A 32 10.24 12.69 22.82
CA THR A 32 10.11 11.29 22.40
C THR A 32 11.34 10.83 21.63
N LYS A 33 12.17 10.02 22.28
CA LYS A 33 13.32 9.39 21.62
C LYS A 33 12.75 8.46 20.56
N ARG A 34 13.06 8.74 19.28
CA ARG A 34 12.59 7.95 18.13
C ARG A 34 12.83 6.46 18.36
N ASP A 35 11.78 5.68 18.19
CA ASP A 35 11.87 4.22 18.24
C ASP A 35 12.82 3.69 17.18
N ARG A 36 13.63 2.71 17.57
CA ARG A 36 14.59 2.05 16.69
C ARG A 36 14.14 0.63 16.40
N TRP A 37 14.52 0.13 15.24
CA TRP A 37 14.35 -1.27 14.88
C TRP A 37 15.10 -2.17 15.86
N LYS A 38 14.47 -3.30 16.25
CA LYS A 38 15.07 -4.29 17.16
C LYS A 38 16.22 -5.03 16.49
N GLY A 39 16.05 -5.42 15.23
CA GLY A 39 17.08 -6.07 14.41
C GLY A 39 17.32 -5.39 13.06
N LYS A 40 18.52 -5.62 12.50
CA LYS A 40 18.86 -5.19 11.12
C LYS A 40 18.04 -5.95 10.08
N ILE A 41 17.74 -7.23 10.34
CA ILE A 41 16.94 -8.08 9.44
C ILE A 41 15.51 -7.57 9.35
N ASP A 42 14.91 -7.13 10.47
CA ASP A 42 13.55 -6.56 10.49
C ASP A 42 13.44 -5.36 9.53
N PHE A 43 14.45 -4.49 9.54
CA PHE A 43 14.53 -3.37 8.62
C PHE A 43 14.66 -3.83 7.15
N LEU A 44 15.52 -4.81 6.87
CA LEU A 44 15.68 -5.34 5.51
C LEU A 44 14.40 -5.99 4.98
N ILE A 45 13.69 -6.76 5.82
CA ILE A 45 12.43 -7.39 5.45
C ILE A 45 11.36 -6.31 5.18
N ALA A 46 11.30 -5.26 5.99
CA ALA A 46 10.40 -4.13 5.73
C ALA A 46 10.69 -3.45 4.39
N CYS A 47 11.98 -3.22 4.06
CA CYS A 47 12.38 -2.67 2.77
C CYS A 47 12.05 -3.59 1.59
N MET A 48 12.25 -4.92 1.73
CA MET A 48 11.88 -5.89 0.70
C MET A 48 10.38 -5.93 0.48
N GLY A 49 9.58 -5.92 1.56
CA GLY A 49 8.13 -5.87 1.49
C GLY A 49 7.60 -4.61 0.80
N PHE A 50 8.26 -3.46 1.00
CA PHE A 50 7.94 -2.23 0.28
C PHE A 50 8.33 -2.29 -1.21
N SER A 51 9.41 -3.01 -1.54
CA SER A 51 9.94 -3.09 -2.91
C SER A 51 9.19 -4.09 -3.79
N ILE A 52 8.56 -5.11 -3.20
CA ILE A 52 7.80 -6.14 -3.90
C ILE A 52 6.33 -5.72 -3.95
N GLY A 53 5.88 -5.24 -5.12
CA GLY A 53 4.48 -4.84 -5.35
C GLY A 53 3.78 -5.68 -6.42
N LEU A 54 2.45 -5.61 -6.45
CA LEU A 54 1.60 -6.20 -7.49
C LEU A 54 2.00 -5.79 -8.91
N GLY A 55 2.55 -4.59 -9.09
CA GLY A 55 3.11 -4.13 -10.36
C GLY A 55 4.20 -5.05 -10.92
N ASN A 56 5.02 -5.68 -10.07
CA ASN A 56 6.04 -6.62 -10.53
C ASN A 56 5.44 -7.91 -11.08
N VAL A 57 4.23 -8.28 -10.66
CA VAL A 57 3.55 -9.52 -11.07
C VAL A 57 2.89 -9.39 -12.43
N TRP A 58 2.19 -8.28 -12.71
CA TRP A 58 1.45 -8.11 -13.97
C TRP A 58 2.09 -7.11 -14.93
N ARG A 59 2.64 -5.99 -14.42
CA ARG A 59 3.06 -4.88 -15.29
C ARG A 59 4.39 -5.21 -15.95
N PHE A 60 5.30 -5.79 -15.19
CA PHE A 60 6.62 -6.17 -15.70
C PHE A 60 6.53 -7.23 -16.82
N PRO A 61 5.81 -8.35 -16.67
CA PRO A 61 5.67 -9.32 -17.76
C PRO A 61 4.95 -8.72 -18.98
N TYR A 62 3.89 -7.92 -18.75
CA TYR A 62 3.17 -7.25 -19.82
C TYR A 62 4.07 -6.31 -20.65
N LEU A 63 4.90 -5.50 -19.98
CA LEU A 63 5.83 -4.59 -20.66
C LEU A 63 6.97 -5.35 -21.36
N CYS A 64 7.51 -6.40 -20.74
CA CYS A 64 8.52 -7.25 -21.38
C CYS A 64 7.95 -7.83 -22.67
N TYR A 65 6.76 -8.42 -22.62
CA TYR A 65 6.12 -9.04 -23.79
C TYR A 65 5.93 -8.04 -24.93
N LYS A 66 5.43 -6.83 -24.63
CA LYS A 66 5.17 -5.80 -25.65
C LYS A 66 6.46 -5.21 -26.25
N ASN A 67 7.55 -5.15 -25.48
CA ASN A 67 8.79 -4.46 -25.87
C ASN A 67 9.91 -5.42 -26.34
N GLY A 68 9.55 -6.50 -27.03
CA GLY A 68 10.55 -7.44 -27.59
C GLY A 68 10.96 -8.57 -26.64
N GLY A 69 10.11 -8.92 -25.67
CA GLY A 69 10.29 -10.06 -24.78
C GLY A 69 11.55 -9.95 -23.93
N GLY A 70 12.43 -10.94 -24.06
CA GLY A 70 13.68 -11.01 -23.29
C GLY A 70 14.68 -9.89 -23.61
N ALA A 71 14.62 -9.27 -24.79
CA ALA A 71 15.53 -8.17 -25.15
C ALA A 71 15.32 -6.93 -24.28
N PHE A 72 14.11 -6.73 -23.75
CA PHE A 72 13.78 -5.64 -22.82
C PHE A 72 14.52 -5.72 -21.48
N LEU A 73 15.03 -6.91 -21.11
CA LEU A 73 15.75 -7.12 -19.85
C LEU A 73 17.08 -6.37 -19.80
N LEU A 74 17.76 -6.21 -20.94
CA LEU A 74 19.06 -5.54 -20.99
C LEU A 74 18.95 -4.05 -20.59
N PRO A 75 18.12 -3.20 -21.25
CA PRO A 75 17.94 -1.82 -20.81
C PRO A 75 17.32 -1.72 -19.42
N TYR A 76 16.48 -2.68 -19.02
CA TYR A 76 15.91 -2.74 -17.68
C TYR A 76 17.00 -2.85 -16.61
N PHE A 77 17.89 -3.84 -16.68
CA PHE A 77 18.98 -4.01 -15.70
C PHE A 77 19.96 -2.82 -15.70
N VAL A 78 20.29 -2.28 -16.87
CA VAL A 78 21.14 -1.07 -16.95
C VAL A 78 20.49 0.10 -16.22
N SER A 79 19.19 0.35 -16.44
CA SER A 79 18.47 1.42 -15.75
C SER A 79 18.39 1.21 -14.23
N VAL A 80 18.23 -0.04 -13.78
CA VAL A 80 18.20 -0.38 -12.35
C VAL A 80 19.56 -0.13 -11.72
N ILE A 81 20.65 -0.53 -12.34
CA ILE A 81 22.00 -0.34 -11.77
C ILE A 81 22.42 1.12 -11.80
N VAL A 82 22.13 1.86 -12.88
CA VAL A 82 22.60 3.23 -13.07
C VAL A 82 21.71 4.26 -12.34
N ALA A 83 20.40 4.05 -12.31
CA ALA A 83 19.45 5.00 -11.71
C ALA A 83 18.73 4.42 -10.50
N GLY A 84 18.21 3.19 -10.58
CA GLY A 84 17.41 2.59 -9.51
C GLY A 84 18.16 2.42 -8.19
N VAL A 85 19.30 1.73 -8.21
CA VAL A 85 20.12 1.45 -7.03
C VAL A 85 20.68 2.75 -6.41
N PRO A 86 21.26 3.69 -7.16
CA PRO A 86 21.73 4.95 -6.59
C PRO A 86 20.61 5.79 -5.97
N LEU A 87 19.44 5.89 -6.61
CA LEU A 87 18.31 6.63 -6.05
C LEU A 87 17.76 5.98 -4.77
N PHE A 88 17.66 4.64 -4.75
CA PHE A 88 17.24 3.92 -3.54
C PHE A 88 18.22 4.12 -2.39
N LEU A 89 19.53 4.00 -2.64
CA LEU A 89 20.55 4.21 -1.63
C LEU A 89 20.59 5.66 -1.13
N LEU A 90 20.40 6.64 -2.02
CA LEU A 90 20.30 8.05 -1.68
C LEU A 90 19.13 8.30 -0.70
N GLU A 91 17.94 7.80 -1.03
CA GLU A 91 16.75 7.96 -0.21
C GLU A 91 16.93 7.33 1.18
N VAL A 92 17.46 6.11 1.23
CA VAL A 92 17.71 5.41 2.49
C VAL A 92 18.78 6.14 3.32
N ALA A 93 19.89 6.58 2.70
CA ALA A 93 20.94 7.30 3.38
C ALA A 93 20.45 8.64 3.95
N LEU A 94 19.67 9.41 3.18
CA LEU A 94 19.04 10.65 3.63
C LEU A 94 18.07 10.40 4.79
N GLY A 95 17.25 9.35 4.71
CA GLY A 95 16.33 8.96 5.77
C GLY A 95 17.03 8.56 7.08
N GLN A 96 18.18 7.88 7.00
CA GLN A 96 18.99 7.54 8.17
C GLN A 96 19.70 8.78 8.75
N PHE A 97 20.29 9.62 7.90
CA PHE A 97 21.03 10.82 8.32
C PHE A 97 20.12 11.85 9.00
N MET A 98 19.00 12.19 8.36
CA MET A 98 18.08 13.19 8.89
C MET A 98 17.27 12.68 10.07
N SER A 99 16.99 11.37 10.11
CA SER A 99 16.20 10.73 11.15
C SER A 99 14.83 11.39 11.45
N LYS A 100 14.30 12.09 10.44
CA LYS A 100 13.03 12.84 10.46
C LYS A 100 12.05 12.24 9.46
N GLY A 101 10.76 12.57 9.58
CA GLY A 101 9.72 12.14 8.63
C GLY A 101 9.84 12.81 7.26
N ALA A 102 9.12 12.31 6.26
CA ALA A 102 9.23 12.73 4.85
C ALA A 102 9.07 14.25 4.61
N ILE A 103 8.25 14.94 5.41
CA ILE A 103 8.07 16.41 5.31
C ILE A 103 9.22 17.15 6.01
N ALA A 104 9.60 16.70 7.21
CA ALA A 104 10.63 17.34 8.03
C ALA A 104 12.07 17.02 7.54
N ALA A 105 12.24 16.00 6.71
CA ALA A 105 13.51 15.71 6.04
C ALA A 105 13.96 16.88 5.13
N TRP A 106 13.02 17.66 4.58
CA TRP A 106 13.31 18.81 3.74
C TRP A 106 13.67 20.08 4.52
N ASP A 107 13.80 20.03 5.85
CA ASP A 107 14.31 21.15 6.65
C ASP A 107 15.75 21.55 6.26
N ILE A 108 16.48 20.70 5.52
CA ILE A 108 17.81 21.01 4.96
C ILE A 108 17.72 22.19 3.97
N CYS A 109 16.64 22.24 3.18
CA CYS A 109 16.40 23.29 2.21
C CYS A 109 14.90 23.65 2.22
N PRO A 110 14.49 24.74 2.90
CA PRO A 110 13.08 25.07 3.10
C PRO A 110 12.33 25.35 1.79
N LEU A 111 13.05 25.69 0.71
CA LEU A 111 12.47 25.85 -0.63
C LEU A 111 11.84 24.55 -1.15
N PHE A 112 12.41 23.39 -0.79
CA PHE A 112 11.95 22.08 -1.24
C PHE A 112 10.97 21.40 -0.28
N ARG A 113 10.48 22.12 0.74
CA ARG A 113 9.48 21.57 1.69
C ARG A 113 8.19 21.11 1.01
N GLY A 114 7.83 21.71 -0.13
CA GLY A 114 6.70 21.28 -0.95
C GLY A 114 6.83 19.85 -1.50
N ILE A 115 8.05 19.36 -1.73
CA ILE A 115 8.31 18.01 -2.24
C ILE A 115 7.87 16.95 -1.22
N GLY A 116 8.16 17.15 0.06
CA GLY A 116 7.72 16.24 1.12
C GLY A 116 6.20 16.16 1.25
N CYS A 117 5.51 17.30 1.11
CA CYS A 117 4.05 17.34 1.12
C CYS A 117 3.45 16.62 -0.11
N ALA A 118 3.98 16.92 -1.30
CA ALA A 118 3.56 16.29 -2.55
C ALA A 118 3.78 14.78 -2.53
N SER A 119 4.95 14.31 -2.07
CA SER A 119 5.26 12.88 -1.92
C SER A 119 4.28 12.17 -0.98
N THR A 120 3.94 12.80 0.16
CA THR A 120 2.96 12.24 1.11
C THR A 120 1.56 12.16 0.49
N MET A 121 1.14 13.18 -0.26
CA MET A 121 -0.15 13.19 -0.97
C MET A 121 -0.22 12.10 -2.06
N ILE A 122 0.84 11.95 -2.86
CA ILE A 122 0.93 10.90 -3.87
C ILE A 122 0.84 9.52 -3.20
N ASN A 123 1.55 9.31 -2.09
CA ASN A 123 1.51 8.03 -1.37
C ASN A 123 0.09 7.74 -0.83
N PHE A 124 -0.64 8.75 -0.36
CA PHE A 124 -2.03 8.60 0.06
C PHE A 124 -2.94 8.17 -1.11
N LEU A 125 -2.86 8.85 -2.25
CA LEU A 125 -3.64 8.51 -3.44
C LEU A 125 -3.30 7.10 -3.95
N VAL A 126 -2.02 6.75 -3.97
CA VAL A 126 -1.55 5.43 -4.37
C VAL A 126 -2.11 4.34 -3.45
N ASN A 127 -2.00 4.55 -2.14
CA ASN A 127 -2.54 3.60 -1.17
C ASN A 127 -4.06 3.43 -1.31
N SER A 128 -4.80 4.52 -1.60
CA SER A 128 -6.25 4.47 -1.74
C SER A 128 -6.74 3.58 -2.89
N TYR A 129 -6.04 3.56 -4.03
CA TYR A 129 -6.42 2.66 -5.13
C TYR A 129 -5.94 1.22 -4.88
N TYR A 130 -4.78 1.05 -4.24
CA TYR A 130 -4.24 -0.28 -3.96
C TYR A 130 -5.10 -1.05 -2.97
N THR A 131 -5.71 -0.40 -1.98
CA THR A 131 -6.63 -1.07 -1.05
C THR A 131 -7.87 -1.62 -1.74
N VAL A 132 -8.39 -0.95 -2.78
CA VAL A 132 -9.51 -1.46 -3.60
C VAL A 132 -9.10 -2.74 -4.34
N ILE A 133 -7.93 -2.75 -4.97
CA ILE A 133 -7.39 -3.94 -5.66
C ILE A 133 -7.18 -5.09 -4.68
N LEU A 134 -6.65 -4.81 -3.48
CA LEU A 134 -6.53 -5.82 -2.43
C LEU A 134 -7.90 -6.35 -2.00
N GLY A 135 -8.92 -5.49 -1.89
CA GLY A 135 -10.30 -5.89 -1.61
C GLY A 135 -10.84 -6.89 -2.63
N TRP A 136 -10.59 -6.64 -3.93
CA TRP A 136 -10.92 -7.61 -4.97
C TRP A 136 -10.12 -8.91 -4.78
N ALA A 137 -8.81 -8.86 -4.59
CA ALA A 137 -8.01 -10.06 -4.35
C ALA A 137 -8.53 -10.89 -3.16
N PHE A 138 -8.93 -10.25 -2.06
CA PHE A 138 -9.56 -10.92 -0.92
C PHE A 138 -10.88 -11.59 -1.31
N HIS A 139 -11.76 -10.91 -2.06
CA HIS A 139 -13.01 -11.49 -2.56
C HIS A 139 -12.76 -12.78 -3.38
N PHE A 140 -11.81 -12.73 -4.31
CA PHE A 140 -11.41 -13.91 -5.10
C PHE A 140 -10.82 -15.03 -4.24
N ILE A 141 -10.02 -14.71 -3.24
CA ILE A 141 -9.46 -15.69 -2.31
C ILE A 141 -10.61 -16.43 -1.60
N PHE A 142 -11.59 -15.69 -1.08
CA PHE A 142 -12.73 -16.31 -0.41
C PHE A 142 -13.61 -17.12 -1.37
N ALA A 143 -13.88 -16.61 -2.56
CA ALA A 143 -14.62 -17.33 -3.59
C ALA A 143 -13.93 -18.63 -4.03
N SER A 144 -12.59 -18.68 -3.96
CA SER A 144 -11.78 -19.85 -4.33
C SER A 144 -11.92 -21.04 -3.37
N PHE A 145 -12.47 -20.85 -2.17
CA PHE A 145 -12.76 -21.97 -1.25
C PHE A 145 -14.04 -22.74 -1.61
N SER A 146 -14.78 -22.30 -2.63
CA SER A 146 -15.96 -23.01 -3.14
C SER A 146 -15.57 -24.27 -3.91
N LYS A 147 -16.40 -25.33 -3.86
CA LYS A 147 -16.16 -26.59 -4.58
C LYS A 147 -16.06 -26.41 -6.09
N GLU A 148 -16.87 -25.52 -6.65
CA GLU A 148 -16.78 -25.11 -8.04
C GLU A 148 -16.43 -23.62 -8.08
N LEU A 149 -15.43 -23.27 -8.89
CA LEU A 149 -15.02 -21.87 -9.04
C LEU A 149 -16.08 -21.13 -9.85
N PRO A 150 -16.56 -19.96 -9.38
CA PRO A 150 -17.70 -19.31 -10.02
C PRO A 150 -17.37 -18.67 -11.38
N TRP A 151 -16.09 -18.52 -11.71
CA TRP A 151 -15.61 -18.07 -13.03
C TRP A 151 -15.16 -19.22 -13.96
N ALA A 152 -15.39 -20.49 -13.57
CA ALA A 152 -14.96 -21.64 -14.38
C ALA A 152 -16.01 -22.12 -15.41
N LYS A 153 -17.30 -21.90 -15.15
CA LYS A 153 -18.40 -22.39 -16.00
C LYS A 153 -19.37 -21.27 -16.34
N CYS A 154 -19.95 -21.35 -17.54
CA CYS A 154 -21.11 -20.54 -17.92
C CYS A 154 -22.37 -21.11 -17.27
N GLY A 155 -23.36 -20.26 -16.99
CA GLY A 155 -24.66 -20.68 -16.42
C GLY A 155 -25.03 -20.02 -15.09
N HIS A 156 -24.31 -18.97 -14.69
CA HIS A 156 -24.68 -18.15 -13.53
C HIS A 156 -25.56 -16.98 -13.97
N SER A 157 -26.19 -16.30 -13.01
CA SER A 157 -27.13 -15.20 -13.28
C SER A 157 -26.48 -13.97 -13.93
N TRP A 158 -25.16 -13.84 -13.85
CA TRP A 158 -24.38 -12.75 -14.46
C TRP A 158 -23.88 -13.09 -15.86
N ASN A 159 -24.01 -14.34 -16.33
CA ASN A 159 -23.52 -14.73 -17.64
C ASN A 159 -24.48 -14.33 -18.76
N THR A 160 -23.93 -13.94 -19.91
CA THR A 160 -24.72 -13.70 -21.11
C THR A 160 -24.93 -14.98 -21.92
N ASN A 161 -25.89 -14.98 -22.85
CA ASN A 161 -26.10 -16.08 -23.81
C ASN A 161 -24.89 -16.32 -24.74
N SER A 162 -23.91 -15.43 -24.74
CA SER A 162 -22.68 -15.52 -25.53
C SER A 162 -21.50 -16.13 -24.77
N CYS A 163 -21.68 -16.53 -23.51
CA CYS A 163 -20.63 -17.14 -22.70
C CYS A 163 -20.22 -18.50 -23.26
N ILE A 164 -18.91 -18.74 -23.40
CA ILE A 164 -18.35 -20.03 -23.85
C ILE A 164 -17.31 -20.53 -22.85
N ASP A 165 -17.61 -21.62 -22.16
CA ASP A 165 -16.67 -22.27 -21.24
C ASP A 165 -15.63 -23.14 -21.98
N ALA A 166 -14.57 -23.53 -21.27
CA ALA A 166 -13.46 -24.31 -21.83
C ALA A 166 -13.87 -25.71 -22.32
N VAL A 167 -14.94 -26.30 -21.76
CA VAL A 167 -15.44 -27.62 -22.14
C VAL A 167 -16.21 -27.53 -23.46
N VAL A 168 -16.99 -26.48 -23.64
CA VAL A 168 -17.65 -26.20 -24.92
C VAL A 168 -16.59 -25.93 -25.99
N ARG A 169 -15.55 -25.11 -25.72
CA ARG A 169 -14.49 -24.81 -26.71
C ARG A 169 -13.79 -26.06 -27.27
N THR A 170 -13.54 -27.08 -26.45
CA THR A 170 -12.86 -28.32 -26.90
C THR A 170 -13.75 -29.19 -27.77
N ASN A 171 -15.04 -29.33 -27.42
CA ASN A 171 -16.02 -30.02 -28.27
C ASN A 171 -16.27 -29.27 -29.59
N LEU A 172 -16.12 -27.94 -29.56
CA LEU A 172 -16.32 -27.02 -30.67
C LEU A 172 -15.08 -26.86 -31.58
N SER A 173 -14.13 -27.79 -31.56
CA SER A 173 -13.00 -27.78 -32.49
C SER A 173 -13.19 -28.76 -33.67
N ASN A 174 -14.25 -29.57 -33.66
CA ASN A 174 -14.51 -30.63 -34.65
C ASN A 174 -15.56 -30.30 -35.74
N SER A 175 -16.15 -29.10 -35.75
CA SER A 175 -17.13 -28.69 -36.78
C SER A 175 -16.77 -27.34 -37.41
N THR A 176 -17.30 -27.08 -38.60
CA THR A 176 -16.94 -25.89 -39.42
C THR A 176 -17.86 -24.69 -39.19
N SER A 177 -18.95 -24.82 -38.43
CA SER A 177 -19.84 -23.71 -38.02
C SER A 177 -19.23 -22.80 -36.93
N LEU A 178 -17.96 -23.00 -36.59
CA LEU A 178 -17.38 -22.70 -35.28
C LEU A 178 -16.48 -21.45 -35.24
N LEU A 179 -16.23 -20.81 -36.39
CA LEU A 179 -15.51 -19.53 -36.42
C LEU A 179 -16.36 -18.37 -35.87
N ARG A 180 -17.70 -18.43 -35.96
CA ARG A 180 -18.56 -17.33 -35.50
C ARG A 180 -18.69 -17.26 -33.99
N GLN A 181 -18.68 -18.39 -33.28
CA GLN A 181 -18.72 -18.39 -31.81
C GLN A 181 -17.33 -18.16 -31.20
N HIS A 182 -16.28 -18.65 -31.84
CA HIS A 182 -14.90 -18.46 -31.35
C HIS A 182 -14.39 -17.01 -31.46
N ILE A 183 -14.98 -16.19 -32.34
CA ILE A 183 -14.60 -14.78 -32.53
C ILE A 183 -15.41 -13.82 -31.62
N PHE A 184 -16.61 -14.20 -31.19
CA PHE A 184 -17.55 -13.30 -30.48
C PHE A 184 -17.94 -13.76 -29.06
N GLY A 185 -17.56 -14.96 -28.63
CA GLY A 185 -17.90 -15.47 -27.31
C GLY A 185 -16.99 -14.92 -26.21
N ALA A 186 -17.59 -14.43 -25.12
CA ALA A 186 -16.87 -14.02 -23.92
C ALA A 186 -16.58 -15.23 -23.02
N ASP A 187 -15.48 -15.17 -22.28
CA ASP A 187 -15.13 -16.23 -21.33
C ASP A 187 -15.90 -16.05 -20.02
N PRO A 188 -16.22 -17.14 -19.29
CA PRO A 188 -16.90 -17.04 -18.00
C PRO A 188 -16.13 -16.21 -16.96
N ALA A 189 -14.80 -16.12 -17.12
CA ALA A 189 -13.96 -15.30 -16.26
C ALA A 189 -13.96 -13.82 -16.63
N SER A 190 -14.12 -13.46 -17.91
CA SER A 190 -14.24 -12.04 -18.30
C SER A 190 -15.59 -11.48 -17.85
N GLU A 191 -16.68 -12.22 -18.07
CA GLU A 191 -18.03 -11.79 -17.68
C GLU A 191 -18.27 -11.74 -16.16
N TYR A 192 -17.46 -12.45 -15.37
CA TYR A 192 -17.60 -12.39 -13.91
C TYR A 192 -17.21 -11.01 -13.35
N TRP A 193 -16.25 -10.33 -13.99
CA TRP A 193 -15.68 -9.06 -13.52
C TRP A 193 -16.18 -7.83 -14.28
N GLU A 194 -17.05 -8.03 -15.27
CA GLU A 194 -17.78 -6.97 -15.98
C GLU A 194 -18.96 -6.45 -15.15
#